data_AF-A0A5C8SUX6-F1
#
_entry.id   AF-A0A5C8SUX6-F1
#
_cell.length_a   1.000
_cell.length_b   1.000
_cell.length_c   1.000
_cell.angle_alpha   90.00
_cell.angle_beta   90.00
_cell.angle_gamma   90.00
#
_symmetry.space_group_name_H-M   'P 1'
#
loop_
_entity.id
_entity.type
_entity.pdbx_description
1 polymer ?
#
loop_
_entity_poly.entity_id
_entity_poly.type
_entity_poly.pdbx_seq_one_letter_code
_entity_poly.pdbx_strand_id
1 'polypeptide(L)'
;MTVSKRNMVPPSADGIGQTDLARLDAHVIQASEYDEIPEITDAMMARAVPGSGHDIARRGRGRPKSEAPKRQVTLRLDGDVIAAMRASGQGWQARANAVLRERFKA
;
A
#
# COMPACT_ATOMS: atom_id res chain seq x y z
N MET A 1 -17.20 2.84 12.99
CA MET A 1 -16.45 2.95 14.26
C MET A 1 -14.99 2.69 13.97
N THR A 2 -14.20 3.75 13.86
CA THR A 2 -12.77 3.67 13.52
C THR A 2 -11.99 3.54 14.81
N VAL A 3 -11.33 2.40 15.02
CA VAL A 3 -10.51 2.17 16.22
C VAL A 3 -9.41 3.24 16.26
N SER A 4 -9.43 4.04 17.31
CA SER A 4 -8.46 5.11 17.57
C SER A 4 -7.05 4.51 17.62
N LYS A 5 -6.11 5.07 16.86
CA LYS A 5 -4.69 4.68 16.82
C LYS A 5 -3.98 4.75 18.19
N ARG A 6 -4.65 5.26 19.22
CA ARG A 6 -4.14 5.37 20.60
C ARG A 6 -4.06 4.06 21.38
N ASN A 7 -4.72 2.98 20.93
CA ASN A 7 -4.76 1.69 21.66
C ASN A 7 -4.08 0.53 20.91
N MET A 8 -3.08 0.78 20.07
CA MET A 8 -2.30 -0.32 19.49
C MET A 8 -1.19 -0.71 20.46
N VAL A 9 -1.09 -2.01 20.77
CA VAL A 9 0.07 -2.55 21.50
C VAL A 9 1.31 -2.25 20.66
N PRO A 10 2.36 -1.62 21.23
CA PRO A 10 3.58 -1.35 20.50
C PRO A 10 4.17 -2.65 19.94
N PRO A 11 4.82 -2.61 18.76
CA PRO A 11 5.32 -3.82 18.10
C PRO A 11 6.38 -4.59 18.92
N SER A 12 6.98 -3.95 19.93
CA SER A 12 7.89 -4.57 20.89
C SER A 12 7.80 -3.87 22.25
N ALA A 13 8.01 -4.63 23.32
CA ALA A 13 8.06 -4.09 24.68
C ALA A 13 9.26 -3.14 24.88
N ASP A 14 10.37 -3.44 24.19
CA ASP A 14 11.62 -2.69 24.25
C ASP A 14 11.68 -1.51 23.25
N GLY A 15 10.60 -1.23 22.52
CA GLY A 15 10.55 -0.13 21.56
C GLY A 15 11.35 -0.33 20.26
N ILE A 16 11.97 -1.50 20.08
CA ILE A 16 12.65 -1.92 18.84
C ILE A 16 11.69 -1.77 17.65
N GLY A 17 12.08 -0.92 16.69
CA GLY A 17 11.30 -0.61 15.49
C GLY A 17 10.31 0.55 15.63
N GLN A 18 10.22 1.20 16.80
CA GLN A 18 9.48 2.44 16.94
C GLN A 18 10.37 3.64 16.61
N THR A 19 9.90 4.50 15.70
CA THR A 19 10.56 5.78 15.44
C THR A 19 10.23 6.75 16.56
N ASP A 20 11.26 7.30 17.21
CA ASP A 20 11.11 8.41 18.15
C ASP A 20 10.78 9.69 17.40
N LEU A 21 9.49 9.98 17.27
CA LEU A 21 8.98 11.15 16.56
C LEU A 21 9.34 12.46 17.27
N ALA A 22 9.44 12.46 18.60
CA ALA A 22 9.79 13.67 19.35
C ALA A 22 11.24 14.08 19.10
N ARG A 23 12.15 13.10 19.05
CA ARG A 23 13.54 13.33 18.64
C ARG A 23 13.64 13.79 17.18
N LEU A 24 12.87 13.17 16.28
CA LEU A 24 12.86 13.54 14.87
C LEU A 24 12.36 14.99 14.66
N ASP A 25 11.28 15.37 15.35
CA ASP A 25 10.72 16.73 15.27
C ASP A 25 11.64 17.80 15.89
N ALA A 26 12.44 17.43 16.89
CA ALA A 26 13.42 18.33 17.50
C ALA A 26 14.72 18.47 16.69
N HIS A 27 14.93 17.63 15.67
CA HIS A 27 16.16 17.64 14.87
C HIS A 27 16.25 18.89 14.00
N VAL A 28 17.36 19.61 14.12
CA VAL A 28 17.66 20.77 13.27
C VAL A 28 18.62 20.34 12.19
N ILE A 29 18.13 20.38 10.96
CA ILE A 29 18.85 20.01 9.75
C ILE A 29 20.16 20.82 9.65
N GLN A 30 21.30 20.13 9.48
CA GLN A 30 22.62 20.74 9.33
C GLN A 30 23.11 20.66 7.88
N ALA A 31 23.95 21.61 7.46
CA ALA A 31 24.48 21.63 6.09
C ALA A 31 25.29 20.37 5.73
N SER A 32 26.08 19.87 6.69
CA SER A 32 26.91 18.68 6.49
C SER A 32 26.12 17.39 6.22
N GLU A 33 24.84 17.36 6.57
CA GLU A 33 23.95 16.21 6.30
C GLU A 33 23.67 16.03 4.80
N TYR A 34 23.99 17.05 3.98
CA TYR A 34 23.78 17.04 2.55
C TYR A 34 25.07 16.81 1.76
N ASP A 35 26.22 16.69 2.43
CA ASP A 35 27.52 16.54 1.77
C ASP A 35 27.60 15.24 0.93
N GLU A 36 26.85 14.21 1.31
CA GLU A 36 26.77 12.94 0.59
C GLU A 36 25.74 12.92 -0.54
N ILE A 37 24.90 13.96 -0.64
CA ILE A 37 23.83 14.01 -1.63
C ILE A 37 24.42 14.39 -2.99
N PRO A 38 24.20 13.58 -4.04
CA PRO A 38 24.70 13.90 -5.37
C PRO A 38 24.15 15.22 -5.89
N GLU A 39 25.01 15.97 -6.59
CA GLU A 39 24.60 17.21 -7.27
C GLU A 39 23.53 16.94 -8.32
N ILE A 40 22.58 17.88 -8.43
CA ILE A 40 21.53 17.78 -9.43
C ILE A 40 22.09 18.10 -10.82
N THR A 41 22.06 17.11 -11.70
CA THR A 41 22.61 17.27 -13.07
C THR A 41 21.58 17.86 -14.02
N ASP A 42 22.06 18.52 -15.09
CA ASP A 42 21.19 19.06 -16.15
C ASP A 42 20.32 17.97 -16.81
N ALA A 43 20.86 16.76 -16.97
CA ALA A 43 20.12 15.62 -17.51
C ALA A 43 19.01 15.13 -16.56
N MET A 44 19.13 15.36 -15.24
CA MET A 44 18.07 15.10 -14.27
C MET A 44 16.99 16.19 -14.33
N MET A 45 17.40 17.45 -14.51
CA MET A 45 16.47 18.57 -14.68
C MET A 45 15.68 18.47 -15.99
N ALA A 46 16.34 18.09 -17.09
CA ALA A 46 15.69 17.97 -18.41
C ALA A 46 14.59 16.90 -18.45
N ARG A 47 14.68 15.86 -17.62
CA ARG A 47 13.64 14.81 -17.49
C ARG A 47 12.65 15.07 -16.36
N ALA A 48 12.83 16.13 -15.57
CA ALA A 48 11.95 16.45 -14.47
C ALA A 48 10.56 16.81 -15.01
N VAL A 49 9.52 16.20 -14.44
CA VAL A 49 8.14 16.55 -14.77
C VAL A 49 7.69 17.61 -13.76
N PRO A 50 7.46 18.87 -14.18
CA PRO A 50 6.95 19.89 -13.28
C PRO A 50 5.56 19.47 -12.79
N GLY A 51 5.42 19.35 -11.48
CA GLY A 51 4.14 19.09 -10.82
C GLY A 51 4.01 20.05 -9.65
N SER A 52 2.87 20.72 -9.53
CA SER A 52 2.60 21.47 -8.31
C SER A 52 2.45 20.47 -7.15
N GLY A 53 2.83 20.85 -5.92
CA GLY A 53 2.53 20.04 -4.74
C GLY A 53 1.03 19.72 -4.64
N HIS A 54 0.19 20.55 -5.25
CA HIS A 54 -1.24 20.35 -5.42
C HIS A 54 -1.60 19.20 -6.39
N ASP A 55 -0.86 19.00 -7.48
CA ASP A 55 -1.08 17.87 -8.42
C ASP A 55 -0.68 16.53 -7.80
N ILE A 56 0.40 16.53 -7.00
CA ILE A 56 0.84 15.36 -6.22
C ILE A 56 -0.18 15.05 -5.10
N ALA A 57 -0.72 16.08 -4.44
CA ALA A 57 -1.79 15.92 -3.45
C ALA A 57 -3.11 15.44 -4.07
N ARG A 58 -3.48 15.93 -5.27
CA ARG A 58 -4.68 15.51 -6.03
C ARG A 58 -4.61 14.06 -6.49
N ARG A 59 -3.42 13.54 -6.82
CA ARG A 59 -3.23 12.11 -7.12
C ARG A 59 -3.59 11.20 -5.95
N GLY A 60 -3.69 11.76 -4.74
CA GLY A 60 -3.94 11.02 -3.52
C GLY A 60 -2.70 10.22 -3.12
N ARG A 61 -2.45 10.10 -1.81
CA ARG A 61 -1.40 9.19 -1.32
C ARG A 61 -1.89 7.75 -1.57
N GLY A 62 -1.17 6.95 -2.36
CA GLY A 62 -1.47 5.54 -2.53
C GLY A 62 -1.07 4.95 -3.90
N ARG A 63 -1.28 3.63 -4.03
CA ARG A 63 -1.11 2.94 -5.32
C ARG A 63 -2.06 3.55 -6.36
N PRO A 64 -1.63 3.74 -7.62
CA PRO A 64 -2.52 4.14 -8.70
C PRO A 64 -3.79 3.29 -8.71
N LYS A 65 -4.94 3.94 -8.93
CA LYS A 65 -6.23 3.25 -9.00
C LYS A 65 -6.17 2.24 -10.15
N SER A 66 -6.52 0.98 -9.87
CA SER A 66 -6.61 -0.04 -10.90
C SER A 66 -7.76 0.31 -11.86
N GLU A 67 -7.51 0.30 -13.16
CA GLU A 67 -8.53 0.53 -14.21
C GLU A 67 -9.70 -0.46 -14.11
N ALA A 68 -9.41 -1.73 -13.80
CA ALA A 68 -10.42 -2.78 -13.63
C ALA A 68 -10.33 -3.45 -12.24
N PRO A 69 -10.85 -2.81 -11.18
CA PRO A 69 -10.82 -3.38 -9.83
C PRO A 69 -11.79 -4.57 -9.71
N LYS A 70 -11.43 -5.56 -8.89
CA LYS A 70 -12.36 -6.63 -8.50
C LYS A 70 -13.53 -6.03 -7.74
N ARG A 71 -14.75 -6.42 -8.08
CA ARG A 71 -15.96 -6.00 -7.36
C ARG A 71 -16.31 -7.02 -6.28
N GLN A 72 -16.53 -6.56 -5.06
CA GLN A 72 -17.09 -7.40 -4.00
C GLN A 72 -18.57 -7.61 -4.29
N VAL A 73 -19.00 -8.86 -4.35
CA VAL A 73 -20.40 -9.24 -4.58
C VAL A 73 -20.85 -10.22 -3.50
N THR A 74 -22.12 -10.15 -3.11
CA THR A 74 -22.73 -11.12 -2.19
C THR A 74 -23.33 -12.25 -3.02
N LEU A 75 -22.66 -13.41 -3.05
CA LEU A 75 -23.12 -14.61 -3.73
C LEU A 75 -23.26 -15.76 -2.72
N ARG A 76 -24.36 -16.51 -2.80
CA ARG A 76 -24.53 -17.75 -2.04
C ARG A 76 -24.09 -18.92 -2.93
N LEU A 77 -23.24 -19.78 -2.38
CA LEU A 77 -22.76 -21.00 -3.01
C LEU A 77 -23.08 -22.16 -2.07
N ASP A 78 -23.18 -23.37 -2.63
CA ASP A 78 -23.37 -24.58 -1.83
C ASP A 78 -22.19 -24.81 -0.88
N GLY A 79 -22.50 -25.35 0.32
CA GLY A 79 -21.52 -25.46 1.41
C GLY A 79 -20.39 -26.44 1.12
N ASP A 80 -20.68 -27.51 0.39
CA ASP A 80 -19.72 -28.52 -0.07
C ASP A 80 -18.70 -27.92 -1.06
N VAL A 81 -19.16 -27.07 -1.99
CA VAL A 81 -18.29 -26.35 -2.94
C VAL A 81 -17.34 -25.41 -2.20
N ILE A 82 -17.84 -24.65 -1.22
CA ILE A 82 -17.00 -23.76 -0.40
C ILE A 82 -15.97 -24.58 0.40
N ALA A 83 -16.37 -25.71 0.97
CA ALA A 83 -15.48 -26.59 1.71
C ALA A 83 -14.36 -27.13 0.82
N ALA A 84 -14.70 -27.65 -0.37
CA ALA A 84 -13.73 -28.13 -1.36
C ALA A 84 -12.76 -27.02 -1.80
N MET A 85 -13.27 -25.81 -2.05
CA MET A 85 -12.43 -24.67 -2.39
C MET A 85 -11.45 -24.32 -1.27
N ARG A 86 -11.92 -24.21 -0.02
CA ARG A 86 -11.06 -23.89 1.13
C ARG A 86 -10.01 -24.97 1.38
N ALA A 87 -10.36 -26.24 1.17
CA ALA A 87 -9.43 -27.37 1.29
C ALA A 87 -8.26 -27.28 0.31
N SER A 88 -8.40 -26.57 -0.82
CA SER A 88 -7.28 -26.31 -1.74
C SER A 88 -6.19 -25.39 -1.15
N GLY A 89 -6.38 -24.84 0.04
CA GLY A 89 -5.39 -24.05 0.76
C GLY A 89 -5.35 -22.58 0.36
N GLN A 90 -4.21 -21.92 0.65
CA GLN A 90 -4.05 -20.49 0.43
C GLN A 90 -4.30 -20.10 -1.04
N GLY A 91 -4.99 -18.98 -1.24
CA GLY A 91 -5.33 -18.48 -2.58
C GLY A 91 -6.55 -19.13 -3.24
N TRP A 92 -7.36 -19.90 -2.52
CA TRP A 92 -8.56 -20.55 -3.09
C TRP A 92 -9.55 -19.57 -3.73
N GLN A 93 -9.68 -18.33 -3.21
CA GLN A 93 -10.53 -17.30 -3.81
C GLN A 93 -10.01 -16.84 -5.19
N ALA A 94 -8.69 -16.79 -5.37
CA ALA A 94 -8.09 -16.47 -6.66
C ALA A 94 -8.31 -17.59 -7.68
N ARG A 95 -8.19 -18.86 -7.25
CA ARG A 95 -8.54 -20.03 -8.07
C ARG A 95 -10.02 -20.04 -8.45
N ALA A 96 -10.91 -19.78 -7.49
CA ALA A 96 -12.35 -19.65 -7.75
C ALA A 96 -12.65 -18.59 -8.82
N ASN A 97 -12.03 -17.41 -8.70
CA ASN A 97 -12.18 -16.36 -9.69
C ASN A 97 -11.60 -16.74 -11.07
N ALA A 98 -10.54 -17.55 -11.14
CA ALA A 98 -9.99 -18.03 -12.40
C ALA A 98 -10.98 -18.96 -13.14
N VAL A 99 -11.57 -19.92 -12.44
CA VAL A 99 -12.60 -20.82 -12.99
C VAL A 99 -13.82 -20.04 -13.50
N LEU A 100 -14.28 -19.04 -12.72
CA LEU A 100 -15.39 -18.19 -13.16
C LEU A 100 -15.03 -17.36 -14.41
N ARG A 101 -13.78 -16.90 -14.52
CA ARG A 101 -13.32 -16.18 -15.72
C ARG A 101 -13.27 -17.10 -16.92
N GLU A 102 -12.68 -18.29 -16.80
CA GLU A 102 -12.64 -19.27 -17.88
C GLU A 102 -14.06 -19.61 -18.40
N ARG A 103 -15.03 -19.73 -17.49
CA ARG A 103 -16.40 -20.10 -17.85
C ARG A 103 -17.22 -18.96 -18.44
N PHE A 104 -17.03 -17.72 -17.99
CA PHE A 104 -17.93 -16.59 -18.31
C PHE A 104 -17.26 -15.45 -19.07
N LYS A 105 -15.93 -15.40 -19.10
CA LYS A 105 -15.15 -14.34 -19.74
C LYS A 105 -14.25 -14.97 -20.82
N ALA A 106 -14.73 -14.91 -22.07
CA ALA A 106 -13.93 -15.19 -23.26
C ALA A 106 -12.77 -14.17 -23.38
#